data_AF-A0A7Y8DV04-F1
#
_entry.id   AF-A0A7Y8DV04-F1
#
_cell.length_a   1.000
_cell.length_b   1.000
_cell.length_c   1.000
_cell.angle_alpha   90.00
_cell.angle_beta   90.00
_cell.angle_gamma   90.00
#
_symmetry.space_group_name_H-M   'P 1'
#
loop_
_entity.id
_entity.type
_entity.pdbx_description
1 polymer ?
#
loop_
_entity_poly.entity_id
_entity_poly.type
_entity_poly.pdbx_seq_one_letter_code
_entity_poly.pdbx_strand_id
1 'polypeptide(L)'
;MVAHACADMPVEPCVLTVSGLLREVVLRAAGWGEVAWDAAQARLAAVLVDEIRTLPRATLGLPMPQEARLRRIAQALADRPDDERRLGEWAAWAGMAPRTLTRRFVQETGFSFTDWRQRVRLLRALERLAAGTPVTRVALELGYDNVSAFIALFRRTFGVTPGRYFAPHESL
;
A
#
# COMPACT_ATOMS: atom_id res chain seq x y z
N MET A 1 3.02 15.19 -27.28
CA MET A 1 4.14 14.36 -26.76
C MET A 1 3.82 13.58 -25.50
N VAL A 2 2.84 13.96 -24.66
CA VAL A 2 2.51 13.23 -23.41
C VAL A 2 1.92 11.83 -23.67
N ALA A 3 1.14 11.66 -24.75
CA ALA A 3 0.41 10.42 -25.03
C ALA A 3 1.28 9.18 -25.33
N HIS A 4 2.53 9.34 -25.78
CA HIS A 4 3.42 8.21 -26.10
C HIS A 4 4.23 7.72 -24.88
N ALA A 5 4.38 8.57 -23.87
CA ALA A 5 5.17 8.25 -22.68
C ALA A 5 4.44 7.28 -21.73
N CYS A 6 3.10 7.20 -21.79
CA CYS A 6 2.34 6.30 -20.91
C CYS A 6 2.06 4.92 -21.50
N ALA A 7 2.50 4.63 -22.73
CA ALA A 7 2.14 3.39 -23.45
C ALA A 7 2.57 2.10 -22.72
N ASP A 8 3.68 2.13 -21.98
CA ASP A 8 4.20 0.97 -21.24
C ASP A 8 4.05 1.11 -19.71
N MET A 9 3.16 1.98 -19.24
CA MET A 9 2.86 2.04 -17.81
C MET A 9 1.99 0.86 -17.35
N PRO A 10 2.04 0.49 -16.06
CA PRO A 10 1.10 -0.47 -15.49
C PRO A 10 -0.36 -0.07 -15.80
N VAL A 11 -1.08 -0.97 -16.46
CA VAL A 11 -2.48 -0.75 -16.88
C VAL A 11 -3.44 -0.72 -15.68
N GLU A 12 -3.01 -1.25 -14.54
CA GLU A 12 -3.75 -1.26 -13.27
C GLU A 12 -2.96 -0.50 -12.19
N PRO A 13 -3.63 0.21 -11.26
CA PRO A 13 -2.97 0.82 -10.12
C PRO A 13 -2.15 -0.20 -9.32
N CYS A 14 -0.87 0.08 -9.10
CA CYS A 14 0.02 -0.80 -8.37
C CYS A 14 0.92 -0.01 -7.42
N VAL A 15 1.47 -0.70 -6.43
CA VAL A 15 2.47 -0.13 -5.51
C VAL A 15 3.85 -0.45 -6.08
N LEU A 16 4.73 0.55 -6.14
CA LEU A 16 6.11 0.41 -6.61
C LEU A 16 7.08 0.70 -5.45
N THR A 17 8.19 -0.02 -5.41
CA THR A 17 9.28 0.33 -4.50
C THR A 17 10.05 1.50 -5.09
N VAL A 18 9.96 2.68 -4.48
CA VAL A 18 10.56 3.91 -5.02
C VAL A 18 12.09 3.89 -4.86
N SER A 19 12.82 4.12 -5.96
CA SER A 19 14.27 4.34 -5.94
C SER A 19 14.59 5.75 -5.40
N GLY A 20 15.82 5.97 -4.92
CA GLY A 20 16.27 7.31 -4.53
C GLY A 20 16.16 8.32 -5.68
N LEU A 21 16.48 7.90 -6.90
CA LEU A 21 16.33 8.74 -8.10
C LEU A 21 14.87 9.12 -8.34
N LEU A 22 13.96 8.15 -8.38
CA LEU A 22 12.54 8.42 -8.62
C LEU A 22 11.97 9.37 -7.55
N ARG A 23 12.35 9.17 -6.28
CA ARG A 23 11.93 10.06 -5.18
C ARG A 23 12.30 11.51 -5.47
N GLU A 24 13.57 11.79 -5.76
CA GLU A 24 14.04 13.15 -5.98
C GLU A 24 13.45 13.78 -7.25
N VAL A 25 13.29 13.00 -8.31
CA VAL A 25 12.64 13.48 -9.55
C VAL A 25 11.17 13.82 -9.30
N VAL A 26 10.43 12.98 -8.55
CA VAL A 26 9.03 13.25 -8.16
C VAL A 26 8.92 14.50 -7.30
N LEU A 27 9.78 14.67 -6.29
CA LEU A 27 9.77 15.87 -5.43
C LEU A 27 10.06 17.14 -6.23
N ARG A 28 11.01 17.06 -7.17
CA ARG A 28 11.30 18.17 -8.09
C ARG A 28 10.13 18.46 -9.03
N ALA A 29 9.46 17.41 -9.52
CA ALA A 29 8.31 17.52 -10.42
C ALA A 29 7.04 18.04 -9.71
N ALA A 30 6.88 17.78 -8.42
CA ALA A 30 5.73 18.24 -7.63
C ALA A 30 5.61 19.77 -7.55
N GLY A 31 6.71 20.50 -7.80
CA GLY A 31 6.71 21.97 -7.86
C GLY A 31 6.48 22.55 -9.26
N TRP A 32 6.26 21.73 -10.29
CA TRP A 32 6.02 22.22 -11.65
C TRP A 32 4.59 22.74 -11.78
N GLY A 33 4.43 23.96 -12.31
CA GLY A 33 3.12 24.52 -12.61
C GLY A 33 2.48 23.93 -13.88
N GLU A 34 1.24 24.32 -14.15
CA GLU A 34 0.47 23.92 -15.35
C GLU A 34 0.97 24.56 -16.66
N VAL A 35 2.03 25.37 -16.60
CA VAL A 35 2.66 26.01 -17.76
C VAL A 35 3.41 24.97 -18.61
N ALA A 36 3.57 25.24 -19.90
CA ALA A 36 4.38 24.42 -20.79
C ALA A 36 5.77 24.16 -20.20
N TRP A 37 6.09 22.87 -20.01
CA TRP A 37 7.36 22.44 -19.46
C TRP A 37 8.53 22.85 -20.35
N ASP A 38 9.61 23.32 -19.73
CA ASP A 38 10.86 23.56 -20.45
C ASP A 38 11.53 22.24 -20.86
N ALA A 39 12.59 22.35 -21.66
CA ALA A 39 13.30 21.17 -22.16
C ALA A 39 13.93 20.31 -21.04
N ALA A 40 14.30 20.92 -19.90
CA ALA A 40 14.87 20.19 -18.76
C ALA A 40 13.78 19.43 -17.99
N GLN A 41 12.62 20.04 -17.76
CA GLN A 41 11.44 19.42 -17.18
C GLN A 41 10.95 18.25 -18.05
N ALA A 42 10.92 18.42 -19.38
CA ALA A 42 10.55 17.36 -20.30
C ALA A 42 11.50 16.14 -20.22
N ARG A 43 12.82 16.36 -20.09
CA ARG A 43 13.80 15.27 -19.90
C ARG A 43 13.62 14.58 -18.54
N LEU A 44 13.39 15.33 -17.47
CA LEU A 44 13.14 14.76 -16.15
C LEU A 44 11.83 13.96 -16.10
N ALA A 45 10.78 14.41 -16.80
CA ALA A 45 9.54 13.66 -16.94
C ALA A 45 9.76 12.33 -17.67
N ALA A 46 10.63 12.30 -18.69
CA ALA A 46 11.01 11.05 -19.37
C ALA A 46 11.72 10.08 -18.42
N VAL A 47 12.69 10.58 -17.64
CA VAL A 47 13.38 9.76 -16.60
C VAL A 47 12.41 9.21 -15.57
N LEU A 48 11.45 10.03 -15.11
CA LEU A 48 10.41 9.59 -14.17
C LEU A 48 9.61 8.42 -14.73
N VAL A 49 9.20 8.51 -15.99
CA VAL A 49 8.45 7.45 -16.68
C VAL A 49 9.30 6.18 -16.84
N ASP A 50 10.58 6.30 -17.21
CA ASP A 50 11.49 5.17 -17.35
C ASP A 50 11.75 4.44 -16.03
N GLU A 51 11.91 5.18 -14.93
CA GLU A 51 11.99 4.61 -13.58
C GLU A 51 10.71 3.85 -13.23
N ILE A 52 9.51 4.45 -13.42
CA ILE A 52 8.24 3.78 -13.12
C ILE A 52 8.07 2.46 -13.89
N ARG A 53 8.53 2.40 -15.14
CA ARG A 53 8.47 1.20 -15.99
C ARG A 53 9.37 0.07 -15.50
N THR A 54 10.51 0.41 -14.89
CA THR A 54 11.57 -0.56 -14.54
C THR A 54 11.53 -1.00 -13.09
N LEU A 55 10.87 -0.23 -12.21
CA LEU A 55 10.83 -0.55 -10.79
C LEU A 55 10.05 -1.83 -10.49
N PRO A 56 10.54 -2.66 -9.56
CA PRO A 56 9.83 -3.85 -9.15
C PRO A 56 8.50 -3.46 -8.50
N ARG A 57 7.42 -4.12 -8.93
CA ARG A 57 6.11 -4.00 -8.30
C ARG A 57 6.21 -4.50 -6.87
N ALA A 58 5.90 -3.63 -5.91
CA ALA A 58 5.84 -4.02 -4.51
C ALA A 58 4.62 -4.91 -4.29
N THR A 59 4.81 -6.00 -3.54
CA THR A 59 3.73 -6.94 -3.16
C THR A 59 2.87 -6.36 -2.03
N LEU A 60 2.40 -5.11 -2.18
CA LEU A 60 1.60 -4.36 -1.20
C LEU A 60 0.32 -3.75 -1.78
N GLY A 61 -0.22 -4.34 -2.85
CA GLY A 61 -1.57 -4.01 -3.30
C GLY A 61 -2.66 -4.41 -2.30
N LEU A 62 -3.72 -3.61 -2.24
CA LEU A 62 -5.02 -3.91 -1.64
C LEU A 62 -6.11 -3.89 -2.73
N PRO A 63 -6.25 -4.96 -3.53
CA PRO A 63 -7.34 -5.04 -4.49
C PRO A 63 -8.67 -4.98 -3.72
N MET A 64 -9.51 -4.04 -4.10
CA MET A 64 -10.86 -3.92 -3.54
C MET A 64 -11.78 -4.91 -4.25
N PRO A 65 -12.54 -5.74 -3.52
CA PRO A 65 -13.50 -6.63 -4.15
C PRO A 65 -14.59 -5.83 -4.89
N GLN A 66 -15.16 -6.45 -5.92
CA GLN A 66 -16.18 -5.86 -6.76
C GLN A 66 -17.59 -6.08 -6.21
N GLU A 67 -17.85 -7.24 -5.60
CA GLU A 67 -19.14 -7.54 -5.01
C GLU A 67 -19.45 -6.61 -3.83
N ALA A 68 -20.67 -6.07 -3.81
CA ALA A 68 -21.01 -4.95 -2.92
C ALA A 68 -20.87 -5.27 -1.42
N ARG A 69 -21.17 -6.50 -1.00
CA ARG A 69 -21.07 -6.91 0.41
C ARG A 69 -19.61 -7.12 0.81
N LEU A 70 -18.81 -7.77 -0.04
CA LEU A 70 -17.37 -7.92 0.16
C LEU A 70 -16.67 -6.57 0.18
N ARG A 71 -17.04 -5.66 -0.73
CA ARG A 71 -16.50 -4.28 -0.77
C ARG A 71 -16.82 -3.53 0.51
N ARG A 72 -18.04 -3.68 1.03
CA ARG A 72 -18.43 -3.08 2.31
C ARG A 72 -17.60 -3.61 3.47
N ILE A 73 -17.34 -4.92 3.51
CA ILE A 73 -16.44 -5.53 4.51
C ILE A 73 -15.02 -4.98 4.37
N ALA A 74 -14.48 -4.99 3.15
CA ALA A 74 -13.14 -4.50 2.85
C ALA A 74 -12.97 -3.03 3.26
N GLN A 75 -13.92 -2.17 2.90
CA GLN A 75 -13.90 -0.76 3.28
C GLN A 75 -13.95 -0.57 4.80
N ALA A 76 -14.86 -1.26 5.49
CA ALA A 76 -14.97 -1.16 6.94
C ALA A 76 -13.68 -1.61 7.66
N LEU A 77 -13.00 -2.63 7.13
CA LEU A 77 -11.69 -3.07 7.63
C LEU A 77 -10.56 -2.09 7.30
N ALA A 78 -10.62 -1.43 6.14
CA ALA A 78 -9.67 -0.37 5.76
C ALA A 78 -9.80 0.84 6.69
N ASP A 79 -11.03 1.20 7.05
CA ASP A 79 -11.33 2.33 7.92
C ASP A 79 -11.00 2.03 9.39
N ARG A 80 -11.31 0.81 9.86
CA ARG A 80 -11.04 0.33 11.24
C ARG A 80 -10.25 -0.98 11.23
N PRO A 81 -8.93 -0.93 10.97
CA PRO A 81 -8.08 -2.13 10.88
C PRO A 81 -7.90 -2.85 12.23
N ASP A 82 -8.16 -2.17 13.33
CA ASP A 82 -8.17 -2.69 14.69
C ASP A 82 -9.40 -3.57 14.99
N ASP A 83 -10.46 -3.53 14.17
CA ASP A 83 -11.68 -4.32 14.39
C ASP A 83 -11.41 -5.83 14.50
N GLU A 84 -11.65 -6.39 15.69
CA GLU A 84 -11.29 -7.76 16.04
C GLU A 84 -12.30 -8.83 15.59
N ARG A 85 -13.41 -8.43 14.95
CA ARG A 85 -14.42 -9.38 14.47
C ARG A 85 -13.79 -10.50 13.66
N ARG A 86 -14.18 -11.73 13.97
CA ARG A 86 -13.79 -12.95 13.26
C ARG A 86 -14.55 -13.03 11.95
N LEU A 87 -14.06 -13.88 11.04
CA LEU A 87 -14.64 -14.10 9.71
C LEU A 87 -16.16 -14.37 9.77
N GLY A 88 -16.62 -15.18 10.74
CA GLY A 88 -18.04 -15.51 10.90
C GLY A 88 -18.91 -14.29 11.23
N GLU A 89 -18.40 -13.38 12.05
CA GLU A 89 -19.09 -12.15 12.44
C GLU A 89 -19.14 -11.15 11.28
N TRP A 90 -18.07 -11.05 10.49
CA TRP A 90 -18.07 -10.28 9.24
C TRP A 90 -19.05 -10.84 8.21
N ALA A 91 -19.11 -12.16 8.08
CA ALA A 91 -20.06 -12.82 7.20
C ALA A 91 -21.50 -12.55 7.63
N ALA A 92 -21.80 -12.70 8.93
CA ALA A 92 -23.11 -12.39 9.48
C ALA A 92 -23.50 -10.92 9.27
N TRP A 93 -22.59 -9.99 9.58
CA TRP A 93 -22.80 -8.54 9.39
C TRP A 93 -23.10 -8.17 7.93
N ALA A 94 -22.47 -8.87 6.98
CA ALA A 94 -22.69 -8.65 5.57
C ALA A 94 -23.88 -9.44 4.99
N GLY A 95 -24.55 -10.30 5.78
CA GLY A 95 -25.61 -11.19 5.30
C GLY A 95 -25.08 -12.25 4.32
N MET A 96 -23.96 -12.90 4.66
CA MET A 96 -23.28 -13.93 3.87
C MET A 96 -22.96 -15.16 4.71
N ALA A 97 -22.91 -16.33 4.05
CA ALA A 97 -22.32 -17.51 4.66
C ALA A 97 -20.78 -17.36 4.72
N PRO A 98 -20.11 -17.76 5.82
CA PRO A 98 -18.65 -17.64 5.96
C PRO A 98 -17.88 -18.31 4.82
N ARG A 99 -18.33 -19.49 4.38
CA ARG A 99 -17.72 -20.23 3.26
C ARG A 99 -17.80 -19.46 1.94
N THR A 100 -18.91 -18.76 1.70
CA THR A 100 -19.09 -17.93 0.51
C THR A 100 -18.20 -16.70 0.56
N LEU A 101 -18.10 -16.06 1.73
CA LEU A 101 -17.20 -14.92 1.95
C LEU A 101 -15.76 -15.33 1.62
N THR A 102 -15.20 -16.36 2.27
CA THR A 102 -13.80 -16.76 2.05
C THR A 102 -13.51 -17.07 0.58
N ARG A 103 -14.36 -17.87 -0.06
CA ARG A 103 -14.16 -18.27 -1.46
C ARG A 103 -14.19 -17.08 -2.41
N ARG A 104 -15.20 -16.22 -2.29
CA ARG A 104 -15.33 -15.05 -3.19
C ARG A 104 -14.29 -13.99 -2.92
N PHE A 105 -13.89 -13.79 -1.66
CA PHE A 105 -12.87 -12.82 -1.29
C PHE A 105 -11.53 -13.15 -1.95
N VAL A 106 -11.12 -14.42 -1.93
CA VAL A 106 -9.92 -14.89 -2.66
C VAL A 106 -10.11 -14.75 -4.16
N GLN A 107 -11.27 -15.11 -4.70
CA GLN A 107 -11.54 -15.03 -6.14
C GLN A 107 -11.44 -13.59 -6.67
N GLU A 108 -11.89 -12.60 -5.90
CA GLU A 108 -11.92 -11.20 -6.34
C GLU A 108 -10.66 -10.41 -5.98
N THR A 109 -9.98 -10.77 -4.88
CA THR A 109 -8.81 -10.01 -4.40
C THR A 109 -7.48 -10.72 -4.60
N GLY A 110 -7.49 -12.04 -4.86
CA GLY A 110 -6.31 -12.89 -4.86
C GLY A 110 -5.78 -13.22 -3.45
N PHE A 111 -6.39 -12.70 -2.39
CA PHE A 111 -5.93 -12.88 -1.01
C PHE A 111 -7.00 -13.55 -0.14
N SER A 112 -6.55 -14.33 0.85
CA SER A 112 -7.44 -14.74 1.93
C SER A 112 -7.91 -13.50 2.71
N PHE A 113 -9.06 -13.60 3.36
CA PHE A 113 -9.59 -12.52 4.21
C PHE A 113 -8.57 -12.07 5.27
N THR A 114 -7.89 -13.03 5.90
CA THR A 114 -6.88 -12.77 6.93
C THR A 114 -5.65 -12.06 6.34
N ASP A 115 -5.14 -12.54 5.20
CA ASP A 115 -3.99 -11.92 4.53
C ASP A 115 -4.33 -10.49 4.09
N TRP A 116 -5.53 -10.28 3.54
CA TRP A 116 -5.99 -8.97 3.12
C TRP A 116 -6.09 -8.00 4.31
N ARG A 117 -6.70 -8.42 5.42
CA ARG A 117 -6.77 -7.63 6.66
C ARG A 117 -5.37 -7.31 7.21
N GLN A 118 -4.45 -8.27 7.16
CA GLN A 118 -3.07 -8.07 7.60
C GLN A 118 -2.34 -7.04 6.73
N ARG A 119 -2.59 -7.03 5.42
CA ARG A 119 -2.03 -6.05 4.48
C ARG A 119 -2.55 -4.64 4.75
N VAL A 120 -3.85 -4.50 5.02
CA VAL A 120 -4.44 -3.21 5.46
C VAL A 120 -3.72 -2.69 6.70
N ARG A 121 -3.57 -3.52 7.72
CA ARG A 121 -2.86 -3.15 8.95
C ARG A 121 -1.44 -2.68 8.65
N LEU A 122 -0.71 -3.37 7.78
CA LEU A 122 0.65 -2.98 7.42
C LEU A 122 0.72 -1.65 6.66
N LEU A 123 -0.20 -1.41 5.72
CA LEU A 123 -0.26 -0.14 5.00
C LEU A 123 -0.61 1.02 5.94
N ARG A 124 -1.59 0.82 6.84
CA ARG A 124 -1.91 1.83 7.86
C ARG A 124 -0.76 2.06 8.83
N ALA A 125 0.03 1.02 9.12
CA ALA A 125 1.23 1.15 9.92
C ALA A 125 2.28 2.01 9.19
N LEU A 126 2.54 1.79 7.90
CA LEU A 126 3.45 2.61 7.11
C LEU A 126 3.05 4.08 7.16
N GLU A 127 1.77 4.38 6.93
CA GLU A 127 1.26 5.76 6.98
C GLU A 127 1.53 6.43 8.34
N ARG A 128 1.23 5.75 9.44
CA ARG A 128 1.44 6.29 10.80
C ARG A 128 2.91 6.43 11.16
N LEU A 129 3.73 5.46 10.77
CA LEU A 129 5.19 5.48 10.99
C LEU A 129 5.85 6.60 10.19
N ALA A 130 5.43 6.80 8.93
CA ALA A 130 5.88 7.92 8.09
C ALA A 130 5.52 9.29 8.71
N ALA A 131 4.37 9.36 9.38
CA ALA A 131 3.98 10.54 10.15
C ALA A 131 4.72 10.70 11.50
N GLY A 132 5.69 9.84 11.81
CA GLY A 132 6.50 9.91 13.04
C GLY A 132 5.86 9.26 14.28
N THR A 133 4.78 8.49 14.12
CA THR A 133 4.15 7.81 15.26
C THR A 133 5.08 6.71 15.79
N PRO A 134 5.31 6.61 17.12
CA PRO A 134 6.17 5.57 17.69
C PRO A 134 5.70 4.15 17.35
N VAL A 135 6.65 3.26 17.02
CA VAL A 135 6.40 1.86 16.62
C VAL A 135 5.52 1.12 17.61
N THR A 136 5.74 1.31 18.91
CA THR A 136 4.96 0.70 19.98
C THR A 136 3.48 1.10 19.92
N ARG A 137 3.21 2.39 19.72
CA ARG A 137 1.86 2.94 19.59
C ARG A 137 1.17 2.43 18.33
N VAL A 138 1.88 2.40 17.20
CA VAL A 138 1.35 1.86 15.93
C VAL A 138 0.94 0.39 16.08
N ALA A 139 1.75 -0.43 16.74
CA ALA A 139 1.43 -1.84 16.94
C ALA A 139 0.14 -2.04 17.76
N LEU A 140 0.01 -1.32 18.89
CA LEU A 140 -1.15 -1.44 19.78
C LEU A 140 -2.44 -0.93 19.11
N GLU A 141 -2.39 0.23 18.47
CA GLU A 141 -3.57 0.84 17.84
C GLU A 141 -4.04 0.12 16.58
N LEU A 142 -3.27 -0.81 16.03
CA LEU A 142 -3.66 -1.64 14.88
C LEU A 142 -4.11 -3.05 15.31
N GLY A 143 -4.22 -3.31 16.62
CA GLY A 143 -4.71 -4.56 17.17
C GLY A 143 -3.71 -5.71 17.02
N TYR A 144 -2.41 -5.45 17.25
CA TYR A 144 -1.42 -6.51 17.45
C TYR A 144 -1.24 -6.80 18.94
N ASP A 145 -1.21 -8.09 19.29
CA ASP A 145 -1.09 -8.56 20.68
C ASP A 145 0.18 -8.05 21.38
N ASN A 146 1.26 -7.87 20.62
CA ASN A 146 2.49 -7.28 21.11
C ASN A 146 3.33 -6.66 19.99
N VAL A 147 4.24 -5.75 20.41
CA VAL A 147 5.13 -5.00 19.51
C VAL A 147 6.08 -5.91 18.75
N SER A 148 6.58 -6.99 19.38
CA SER A 148 7.50 -7.93 18.76
C SER A 148 6.88 -8.67 17.58
N ALA A 149 5.61 -9.08 17.69
CA ALA A 149 4.85 -9.73 16.62
C ALA A 149 4.67 -8.78 15.43
N PHE A 150 4.37 -7.50 15.70
CA PHE A 150 4.31 -6.48 14.65
C PHE A 150 5.67 -6.29 13.96
N ILE A 151 6.77 -6.14 14.72
CA ILE A 151 8.12 -5.96 14.14
C ILE A 151 8.52 -7.17 13.30
N ALA A 152 8.27 -8.39 13.78
CA ALA A 152 8.57 -9.62 13.06
C ALA A 152 7.80 -9.70 11.73
N LEU A 153 6.51 -9.37 11.76
CA LEU A 153 5.69 -9.32 10.56
C LEU A 153 6.17 -8.24 9.59
N PHE A 154 6.43 -7.03 10.08
CA PHE A 154 6.92 -5.92 9.27
C PHE A 154 8.22 -6.31 8.58
N ARG A 155 9.18 -6.87 9.32
CA ARG A 155 10.45 -7.36 8.74
C ARG A 155 10.24 -8.48 7.73
N ARG A 156 9.30 -9.41 7.95
CA ARG A 156 8.98 -10.46 6.98
C ARG A 156 8.43 -9.88 5.68
N THR A 157 7.63 -8.82 5.76
CA THR A 157 7.01 -8.19 4.59
C THR A 157 7.93 -7.22 3.86
N PHE A 158 8.72 -6.42 4.60
CA PHE A 158 9.53 -5.32 4.06
C PHE A 158 11.04 -5.58 4.07
N GLY A 159 11.48 -6.75 4.56
CA GLY A 159 12.90 -7.14 4.65
C GLY A 159 13.68 -6.49 5.81
N VAL A 160 13.20 -5.37 6.36
CA VAL A 160 13.86 -4.60 7.42
C VAL A 160 12.88 -4.23 8.54
N THR A 161 13.39 -3.82 9.71
CA THR A 161 12.54 -3.38 10.83
C THR A 161 11.94 -1.99 10.58
N PRO A 162 10.82 -1.63 11.24
CA PRO A 162 10.19 -0.30 11.08
C PRO A 162 11.17 0.86 11.28
N GLY A 163 11.99 0.82 12.34
CA GLY A 163 12.95 1.88 12.64
C GLY A 163 14.02 2.05 11.57
N ARG A 164 14.48 0.95 10.95
CA ARG A 164 15.45 1.01 9.84
C ARG A 164 14.79 1.43 8.52
N TYR A 165 13.53 1.05 8.31
CA TYR A 165 12.76 1.42 7.13
C TYR A 165 12.56 2.93 7.02
N PHE A 166 12.32 3.59 8.15
CA PHE A 166 12.11 5.05 8.22
C PHE A 166 13.33 5.81 8.73
N ALA A 167 14.49 5.16 8.85
CA ALA A 167 15.73 5.87 9.12
C ALA A 167 16.00 6.85 7.95
N PRO A 168 16.46 8.08 8.22
CA PRO A 168 16.91 8.98 7.18
C PRO A 168 17.91 8.25 6.29
N HIS A 169 17.69 8.24 4.97
CA HIS A 169 18.74 7.85 4.05
C HIS A 169 19.85 8.88 4.21
N GLU A 170 20.96 8.51 4.84
CA GLU A 170 22.20 9.32 4.83
C GLU A 170 22.51 9.61 3.37
N SER A 171 22.23 10.84 2.97
CA SER A 171 22.58 11.37 1.67
C SER A 171 24.08 11.66 1.73
N LEU A 172 24.85 11.00 0.86
CA LEU A 172 26.21 11.41 0.53
C LEU A 172 26.17 12.72 -0.26
#